data_AF-A0A699ZPT3-F1
#
_entry.id   AF-A0A699ZPT3-F1
#
_cell.length_a   1.000
_cell.length_b   1.000
_cell.length_c   1.000
_cell.angle_alpha   90.00
_cell.angle_beta   90.00
_cell.angle_gamma   90.00
#
_symmetry.space_group_name_H-M   'P 1'
#
loop_
_entity.id
_entity.type
_entity.pdbx_description
1 polymer ?
#
loop_
_entity_poly.entity_id
_entity_poly.type
_entity_poly.pdbx_seq_one_letter_code
_entity_poly.pdbx_strand_id
1 'polypeptide(L)'
;MANKQEPTTQDEANTAAEATTPRRAQRERKQVQHYTPQETEKAEFIIKQGRGTKLGDIPNVRHKLSGLKGDDDLIASLHKLVYNRPGTVVKRKRNLYEFSGFSAEEEKNMDKIHERLSKWSVGQLHAALDAFDMPRGTGEDGKKV
;
A
#
# COMPACT_ATOMS: atom_id res chain seq x y z
N MET A 1 -36.90 17.83 -27.32
CA MET A 1 -37.19 17.26 -28.65
C MET A 1 -36.32 18.03 -29.63
N ALA A 2 -35.18 17.44 -29.99
CA ALA A 2 -34.95 16.78 -31.30
C ALA A 2 -34.58 17.83 -32.37
N ASN A 3 -33.30 18.14 -32.59
CA ASN A 3 -32.26 17.39 -33.34
C ASN A 3 -32.33 17.64 -34.86
N LYS A 4 -31.16 17.97 -35.44
CA LYS A 4 -30.77 17.86 -36.87
C LYS A 4 -31.44 18.85 -37.84
N GLN A 5 -30.80 19.37 -38.88
CA GLN A 5 -29.65 18.91 -39.65
C GLN A 5 -29.09 20.08 -40.49
N GLU A 6 -27.76 20.13 -40.61
CA GLU A 6 -26.95 20.82 -41.64
C GLU A 6 -27.35 20.35 -43.07
N PRO A 7 -26.83 20.82 -44.24
CA PRO A 7 -25.45 21.33 -44.43
C PRO A 7 -25.13 22.22 -45.68
N THR A 8 -23.82 22.51 -45.86
CA THR A 8 -23.06 22.40 -47.14
C THR A 8 -22.94 23.59 -48.13
N THR A 9 -21.65 23.91 -48.41
CA THR A 9 -21.02 24.42 -49.67
C THR A 9 -21.13 25.92 -49.98
N GLN A 10 -20.05 26.73 -49.84
CA GLN A 10 -18.93 26.98 -50.79
C GLN A 10 -19.47 27.40 -52.19
N ASP A 11 -19.10 28.49 -52.86
CA ASP A 11 -17.80 29.11 -53.10
C ASP A 11 -18.01 30.41 -53.94
N GLU A 12 -16.92 31.16 -54.20
CA GLU A 12 -16.73 32.18 -55.26
C GLU A 12 -17.38 33.58 -55.09
N ALA A 13 -16.75 34.73 -55.34
CA ALA A 13 -15.40 35.13 -55.77
C ALA A 13 -15.29 36.67 -55.65
N ASN A 14 -14.12 37.26 -55.35
CA ASN A 14 -13.76 38.58 -55.91
C ASN A 14 -12.26 38.96 -55.75
N THR A 15 -11.57 39.02 -56.89
CA THR A 15 -10.65 40.08 -57.40
C THR A 15 -9.50 40.64 -56.53
N ALA A 16 -8.29 40.30 -57.02
CA ALA A 16 -7.08 41.12 -57.25
C ALA A 16 -6.73 42.31 -56.32
N ALA A 17 -5.52 42.26 -55.73
CA ALA A 17 -4.53 43.36 -55.73
C ALA A 17 -3.19 42.92 -55.09
N GLU A 18 -2.08 43.24 -55.76
CA GLU A 18 -0.69 43.14 -55.28
C GLU A 18 -0.43 43.91 -53.98
N ALA A 19 0.35 43.33 -53.06
CA ALA A 19 1.29 44.09 -52.20
C ALA A 19 2.25 43.16 -51.44
N THR A 20 3.54 43.35 -51.73
CA THR A 20 4.71 42.72 -51.12
C THR A 20 4.84 42.98 -49.62
N THR A 21 4.84 41.93 -48.78
CA THR A 21 5.56 41.91 -47.49
C THR A 21 6.00 40.46 -47.16
N PRO A 22 7.26 40.19 -46.80
CA PRO A 22 7.64 38.85 -46.33
C PRO A 22 7.04 38.66 -44.92
N ARG A 23 5.88 38.00 -44.86
CA ARG A 23 5.21 37.63 -43.61
C ARG A 23 6.11 36.66 -42.86
N ARG A 24 6.80 37.16 -41.83
CA ARG A 24 7.63 36.37 -40.92
C ARG A 24 6.84 35.15 -40.44
N ALA A 25 7.29 33.95 -40.80
CA ALA A 25 6.64 32.70 -40.40
C ALA A 25 6.46 32.69 -38.88
N GLN A 26 5.20 32.77 -38.45
CA GLN A 26 4.84 32.76 -37.05
C GLN A 26 5.12 31.34 -36.54
N ARG A 27 6.06 31.22 -35.59
CA ARG A 27 6.37 29.92 -34.98
C ARG A 27 5.13 29.44 -34.23
N GLU A 28 4.47 28.41 -34.76
CA GLU A 28 3.48 27.66 -34.01
C GLU A 28 4.16 27.00 -32.80
N ARG A 29 3.77 27.42 -31.60
CA ARG A 29 4.20 26.75 -30.38
C ARG A 29 3.50 25.41 -30.30
N LYS A 30 4.25 24.30 -30.31
CA LYS A 30 3.73 22.98 -29.96
C LYS A 30 3.11 23.06 -28.56
N GLN A 31 1.85 22.64 -28.47
CA GLN A 31 1.14 22.53 -27.20
C GLN A 31 1.86 21.45 -26.37
N VAL A 32 2.34 21.84 -25.18
CA VAL A 32 2.96 20.92 -24.24
C VAL A 32 1.82 20.14 -23.57
N GLN A 33 1.73 18.84 -23.86
CA GLN A 33 0.81 17.98 -23.12
C GLN A 33 1.38 17.78 -21.71
N HIS A 34 0.76 18.44 -20.74
CA HIS A 34 1.05 18.22 -19.33
C HIS A 34 0.54 16.85 -18.92
N TYR A 35 1.45 15.97 -18.54
CA TYR A 35 1.10 14.71 -17.91
C TYR A 35 0.55 14.99 -16.51
N THR A 36 -0.77 14.92 -16.34
CA THR A 36 -1.39 14.77 -15.03
C THR A 36 -1.25 13.32 -14.60
N PRO A 37 -0.47 13.01 -13.54
CA PRO A 37 -0.42 11.65 -13.03
C PRO A 37 -1.83 11.26 -12.59
N GLN A 38 -2.40 10.25 -13.24
CA GLN A 38 -3.59 9.59 -12.73
C GLN A 38 -3.21 9.03 -11.36
N GLU A 39 -3.81 9.60 -10.32
CA GLU A 39 -3.74 9.08 -8.97
C GLU A 39 -4.44 7.72 -9.00
N THR A 40 -3.66 6.68 -9.26
CA THR A 40 -4.12 5.31 -9.15
C THR A 40 -4.48 5.12 -7.69
N GLU A 41 -5.78 5.16 -7.42
CA GLU A 41 -6.34 4.88 -6.10
C GLU A 41 -5.70 3.59 -5.60
N LYS A 42 -4.82 3.72 -4.59
CA LYS A 42 -4.14 2.59 -4.00
C LYS A 42 -5.23 1.71 -3.42
N ALA A 43 -5.52 0.60 -4.11
CA ALA A 43 -6.49 -0.41 -3.72
C ALA A 43 -6.49 -0.55 -2.20
N GLU A 44 -7.64 -0.27 -1.61
CA GLU A 44 -7.82 -0.29 -0.17
C GLU A 44 -7.39 -1.65 0.35
N PHE A 45 -6.45 -1.65 1.28
CA PHE A 45 -5.93 -2.87 1.85
C PHE A 45 -6.98 -3.43 2.82
N ILE A 46 -7.74 -4.41 2.34
CA ILE A 46 -8.73 -5.12 3.15
C ILE A 46 -8.00 -6.23 3.91
N ILE A 47 -7.98 -6.11 5.23
CA ILE A 47 -7.45 -7.15 6.12
C ILE A 47 -8.43 -8.32 6.10
N LYS A 48 -8.01 -9.45 5.50
CA LYS A 48 -8.77 -10.70 5.56
C LYS A 48 -8.71 -11.21 7.00
N GLN A 49 -9.87 -11.34 7.64
CA GLN A 49 -9.96 -11.87 9.00
C GLN A 49 -9.73 -13.39 8.98
N GLY A 50 -8.86 -13.86 9.87
CA GLY A 50 -8.65 -15.28 10.13
C GLY A 50 -9.62 -15.85 11.17
N ARG A 51 -9.38 -17.12 11.54
CA ARG A 51 -10.21 -17.89 12.49
C ARG A 51 -10.06 -17.47 13.96
N GLY A 52 -9.03 -16.70 14.30
CA GLY A 52 -8.69 -16.33 15.68
C GLY A 52 -9.36 -15.05 16.17
N THR A 53 -9.02 -14.67 17.40
CA THR A 53 -9.40 -13.39 18.02
C THR A 53 -8.43 -12.29 17.58
N LYS A 54 -8.92 -11.06 17.43
CA LYS A 54 -8.07 -9.92 17.06
C LYS A 54 -7.03 -9.66 18.15
N LEU A 55 -5.79 -9.38 17.74
CA LEU A 55 -4.71 -9.05 18.69
C LEU A 55 -5.03 -7.81 19.54
N GLY A 56 -5.84 -6.89 19.02
CA GLY A 56 -6.32 -5.71 19.74
C GLY A 56 -7.32 -6.00 20.86
N ASP A 57 -8.03 -7.12 20.80
CA ASP A 57 -9.06 -7.48 21.78
C ASP A 57 -8.47 -8.24 22.99
N ILE A 58 -7.24 -8.77 22.86
CA ILE A 58 -6.54 -9.47 23.93
C ILE A 58 -5.84 -8.44 24.84
N PRO A 59 -6.25 -8.26 26.10
CA PRO A 59 -5.76 -7.16 26.95
C PRO A 59 -4.24 -7.15 27.15
N ASN A 60 -3.65 -8.31 27.44
CA ASN A 60 -2.21 -8.43 27.69
C ASN A 60 -1.38 -8.10 26.44
N VAL A 61 -1.71 -8.73 25.31
CA VAL A 61 -1.05 -8.51 24.03
C VAL A 61 -1.23 -7.06 23.57
N ARG A 62 -2.44 -6.50 23.71
CA ARG A 62 -2.69 -5.08 23.41
C ARG A 62 -1.78 -4.18 24.23
N HIS A 63 -1.63 -4.44 25.53
CA HIS A 63 -0.77 -3.65 26.41
C HIS A 63 0.70 -3.74 26.00
N LYS A 64 1.22 -4.95 25.76
CA LYS A 64 2.60 -5.18 25.29
C LYS A 64 2.88 -4.52 23.94
N LEU A 65 1.99 -4.69 22.96
CA LEU A 65 2.06 -4.02 21.66
C LEU A 65 1.88 -2.50 21.75
N SER A 66 1.14 -2.00 22.75
CA SER A 66 0.96 -0.56 22.94
C SER A 66 2.25 0.13 23.36
N GLY A 67 3.10 -0.55 24.14
CA GLY A 67 4.42 -0.07 24.55
C GLY A 67 5.44 0.03 23.42
N LEU A 68 5.23 -0.71 22.32
CA LEU A 68 6.09 -0.66 21.14
C LEU A 68 5.75 0.53 20.24
N LYS A 69 6.79 1.16 19.70
CA LYS A 69 6.64 2.29 18.76
C LYS A 69 6.29 1.77 17.36
N GLY A 70 5.51 2.53 16.60
CA GLY A 70 5.17 2.14 15.22
C GLY A 70 6.38 2.10 14.26
N ASP A 71 7.45 2.82 14.62
CA ASP A 71 8.73 2.87 13.90
C ASP A 71 9.66 1.71 14.26
N ASP A 72 9.31 0.90 15.26
CA ASP A 72 10.14 -0.20 15.72
C ASP A 72 10.29 -1.26 14.62
N ASP A 73 11.49 -1.81 14.49
CA ASP A 73 11.81 -2.85 13.52
C ASP A 73 10.98 -4.11 13.75
N LEU A 74 10.62 -4.39 15.02
CA LEU A 74 9.74 -5.50 15.35
C LEU A 74 8.35 -5.34 14.72
N ILE A 75 7.73 -4.17 14.85
CA ILE A 75 6.40 -3.89 14.28
C ILE A 75 6.46 -3.91 12.76
N ALA A 76 7.56 -3.41 12.18
CA ALA A 76 7.82 -3.51 10.75
C ALA A 76 7.89 -4.97 10.27
N SER A 77 8.68 -5.78 10.98
CA SER A 77 8.91 -7.19 10.68
C SER A 77 7.65 -8.02 10.85
N LEU A 78 6.89 -7.81 11.92
CA LEU A 78 5.60 -8.46 12.16
C LEU A 78 4.59 -8.14 11.06
N HIS A 79 4.45 -6.87 10.69
CA HIS A 79 3.55 -6.49 9.60
C HIS A 79 3.97 -7.12 8.26
N LYS A 80 5.28 -7.22 8.01
CA LYS A 80 5.82 -7.90 6.82
C LYS A 80 5.59 -9.42 6.86
N LEU A 81 5.70 -10.04 8.03
CA LEU A 81 5.45 -11.48 8.20
C LEU A 81 3.99 -11.80 7.88
N VAL A 82 3.07 -11.05 8.49
CA VAL A 82 1.63 -11.30 8.46
C VAL A 82 0.98 -10.88 7.13
N TYR A 83 1.33 -9.71 6.59
CA TYR A 83 0.66 -9.15 5.42
C TYR A 83 1.53 -9.13 4.15
N ASN A 84 2.74 -9.69 4.23
CA ASN A 84 3.73 -9.69 3.14
C ASN A 84 3.98 -8.31 2.51
N ARG A 85 3.80 -7.24 3.28
CA ARG A 85 3.85 -5.86 2.76
C ARG A 85 4.53 -4.93 3.75
N PRO A 86 5.35 -3.98 3.29
CA PRO A 86 5.78 -2.87 4.14
C PRO A 86 4.60 -1.91 4.33
N GLY A 87 4.01 -1.89 5.53
CA GLY A 87 2.97 -0.91 5.89
C GLY A 87 3.56 0.47 6.15
N THR A 88 2.72 1.50 6.29
CA THR A 88 3.13 2.80 6.85
C THR A 88 3.16 2.72 8.36
N VAL A 89 4.02 3.50 9.03
CA VAL A 89 4.20 3.50 10.50
C VAL A 89 2.86 3.56 11.26
N VAL A 90 1.97 4.46 10.85
CA VAL A 90 0.65 4.65 11.47
C VAL A 90 -0.27 3.45 11.23
N LYS A 91 -0.26 2.88 10.02
CA LYS A 91 -1.12 1.75 9.66
C LYS A 91 -0.59 0.43 10.21
N ARG A 92 0.72 0.23 10.33
CA ARG A 92 1.32 -1.02 10.82
C ARG A 92 0.74 -1.44 12.16
N LYS A 93 0.72 -0.50 13.12
CA LYS A 93 0.21 -0.76 14.47
C LYS A 93 -1.29 -1.05 14.49
N ARG A 94 -2.09 -0.29 13.72
CA ARG A 94 -3.55 -0.52 13.60
C ARG A 94 -3.87 -1.85 12.93
N ASN A 95 -3.22 -2.13 11.80
CA ASN A 95 -3.39 -3.39 11.06
C ASN A 95 -2.96 -4.60 11.88
N LEU A 96 -1.95 -4.46 12.75
CA LEU A 96 -1.54 -5.53 13.65
C LEU A 96 -2.60 -5.79 14.72
N TYR A 97 -3.22 -4.75 15.29
CA TYR A 97 -4.34 -4.95 16.22
C TYR A 97 -5.55 -5.61 15.57
N GLU A 98 -5.81 -5.32 14.29
CA GLU A 98 -6.92 -5.91 13.54
C GLU A 98 -6.64 -7.34 13.05
N PHE A 99 -5.41 -7.82 13.17
CA PHE A 99 -5.06 -9.18 12.78
C PHE A 99 -5.74 -10.21 13.67
N SER A 100 -6.51 -11.11 13.07
CA SER A 100 -7.27 -12.17 13.74
C SER A 100 -6.84 -13.58 13.29
N GLY A 101 -5.58 -13.74 12.88
CA GLY A 101 -5.04 -14.99 12.34
C GLY A 101 -5.02 -15.02 10.82
N PHE A 102 -4.39 -16.07 10.27
CA PHE A 102 -4.28 -16.27 8.82
C PHE A 102 -5.63 -16.74 8.23
N SER A 103 -5.94 -16.26 7.03
CA SER A 103 -7.09 -16.75 6.27
C SER A 103 -6.79 -18.13 5.68
N ALA A 104 -7.81 -18.91 5.33
CA ALA A 104 -7.66 -20.27 4.80
C ALA A 104 -6.74 -20.37 3.55
N GLU A 105 -6.63 -19.29 2.76
CA GLU A 105 -5.68 -19.21 1.64
C GLU A 105 -4.23 -19.06 2.13
N GLU A 106 -4.00 -18.26 3.16
CA GLU A 106 -2.68 -18.07 3.76
C GLU A 106 -2.25 -19.27 4.59
N GLU A 107 -3.19 -20.00 5.19
CA GLU A 107 -2.91 -21.27 5.87
C GLU A 107 -2.32 -22.33 4.92
N LYS A 108 -2.72 -22.34 3.65
CA LYS A 108 -2.08 -23.19 2.62
C LYS A 108 -0.65 -22.75 2.30
N ASN A 109 -0.31 -21.50 2.59
CA ASN A 109 1.01 -20.92 2.39
C ASN A 109 1.83 -20.87 3.69
N MET A 110 1.48 -21.68 4.69
CA MET A 110 2.20 -21.73 5.97
C MET A 110 3.69 -22.03 5.81
N ASP A 111 4.09 -22.83 4.82
CA ASP A 111 5.51 -23.09 4.53
C ASP A 111 6.27 -21.80 4.24
N LYS A 112 5.68 -20.90 3.45
CA LYS A 112 6.28 -19.59 3.12
C LYS A 112 6.32 -18.67 4.33
N ILE A 113 5.35 -18.78 5.25
CA ILE A 113 5.33 -18.01 6.49
C ILE A 113 6.45 -18.53 7.41
N HIS A 114 6.60 -19.85 7.50
CA HIS A 114 7.67 -20.50 8.25
C HIS A 114 9.06 -20.13 7.71
N GLU A 115 9.26 -20.13 6.39
CA GLU A 115 10.51 -19.65 5.77
C GLU A 115 10.83 -18.17 6.02
N ARG A 116 9.79 -17.35 6.19
CA ARG A 116 9.96 -15.93 6.53
C ARG A 116 10.34 -15.78 8.00
N LEU A 117 9.73 -16.58 8.87
CA LEU A 117 10.02 -16.61 10.30
C LEU A 117 11.42 -17.18 10.59
N SER A 118 11.87 -18.18 9.83
CA SER A 118 13.21 -18.79 10.02
C SER A 118 14.38 -17.84 9.72
N LYS A 119 14.13 -16.75 8.99
CA LYS A 119 15.13 -15.71 8.67
C LYS A 119 15.32 -14.70 9.80
N TRP A 120 14.49 -14.74 10.85
CA TRP A 120 14.57 -13.79 11.94
C TRP A 120 15.75 -14.09 12.86
N SER A 121 16.35 -13.03 13.37
CA SER A 121 17.38 -13.16 14.41
C SER A 121 16.77 -13.62 15.73
N VAL A 122 17.57 -14.26 16.58
CA VAL A 122 17.15 -14.70 17.92
C VAL A 122 16.58 -13.54 18.76
N GLY A 123 17.17 -12.35 18.63
CA GLY A 123 16.66 -11.15 19.31
C GLY A 123 15.25 -10.74 18.86
N GLN A 124 14.98 -10.79 17.54
CA GLN A 124 13.65 -10.51 17.00
C GLN A 124 12.63 -11.57 17.41
N LEU A 125 13.03 -12.85 17.46
CA LEU A 125 12.17 -13.94 17.92
C LEU A 125 11.80 -13.75 19.40
N HIS A 126 12.78 -13.46 20.26
CA HIS A 126 12.55 -13.20 21.69
C HIS A 126 11.63 -11.99 21.92
N ALA A 127 11.87 -10.89 21.20
CA ALA A 127 11.04 -9.70 21.31
C ALA A 127 9.62 -9.93 20.78
N ALA A 128 9.44 -10.81 19.78
CA ALA A 128 8.11 -11.19 19.30
C ALA A 128 7.37 -12.07 20.32
N LEU A 129 8.07 -13.00 20.99
CA LEU A 129 7.49 -13.80 22.06
C LEU A 129 7.00 -12.90 23.22
N ASP A 130 7.78 -11.89 23.61
CA ASP A 130 7.36 -10.92 24.62
C ASP A 130 6.15 -10.09 24.18
N ALA A 131 6.12 -9.68 22.91
CA ALA A 131 5.04 -8.89 22.35
C ALA A 131 3.71 -9.66 22.33
N PHE A 132 3.77 -10.98 22.12
CA PHE A 132 2.63 -11.88 22.12
C PHE A 132 2.33 -12.53 23.47
N ASP A 133 3.03 -12.13 24.55
CA ASP A 133 2.88 -12.68 25.90
C ASP A 133 3.03 -14.21 25.94
N MET A 134 3.96 -14.73 25.14
CA MET A 134 4.26 -16.17 25.05
C MET A 134 5.54 -16.51 25.83
N PRO A 135 5.57 -17.63 26.57
CA PRO A 135 6.76 -18.06 27.29
C PRO A 135 7.88 -18.41 26.30
N ARG A 136 9.10 -17.93 26.61
CA ARG A 136 10.31 -18.23 25.83
C ARG A 136 10.83 -19.63 26.15
N GLY A 137 10.18 -20.65 25.58
CA GLY A 137 10.63 -22.04 25.60
C GLY A 137 10.67 -22.72 26.98
N THR A 138 10.30 -23.99 27.03
CA THR A 138 10.53 -24.90 28.16
C THR A 138 11.96 -25.44 28.14
N GLY A 139 12.96 -24.55 28.18
CA GLY A 139 14.38 -24.89 28.18
C GLY A 139 15.17 -24.01 29.15
N GLU A 140 16.34 -24.50 29.57
CA GLU A 140 17.21 -23.89 30.61
C GLU A 140 17.56 -22.40 30.35
N ASP A 141 17.48 -21.97 29.08
CA ASP A 141 17.76 -20.61 28.63
C ASP A 141 16.57 -19.64 28.74
N GLY A 142 15.35 -20.14 28.97
CA GLY A 142 14.17 -19.30 29.24
C GLY A 142 14.18 -18.66 30.65
N LYS A 143 15.03 -19.17 31.55
CA LYS A 143 15.21 -18.69 32.92
C LYS A 143 16.37 -17.71 33.10
N LYS A 144 17.23 -17.55 32.09
CA LYS A 144 18.35 -16.60 32.13
C LYS A 144 17.90 -15.26 31.56
N VAL A 145 17.14 -14.51 32.36
CA VAL A 145 17.02 -13.05 32.22
C VAL A 145 17.44 -12.44 33.54
#